data_AF-A0A382S290-F1
#
_entry.id   AF-A0A382S290-F1
#
_cell.length_a   1.000
_cell.length_b   1.000
_cell.length_c   1.000
_cell.angle_alpha   90.00
_cell.angle_beta   90.00
_cell.angle_gamma   90.00
#
_symmetry.space_group_name_H-M   'P 1'
#
loop_
_entity.id
_entity.type
_entity.pdbx_description
1 polymer ?
#
loop_
_entity_poly.entity_id
_entity_poly.type
_entity_poly.pdbx_seq_one_letter_code
_entity_poly.pdbx_strand_id
1 'polypeptide(L)'
;MKLWGKFFLAVLALSLLSYGISGAAYAAVEPLSVTTNKEFYGEGNTITISGFVKNFDASDPQKRMDVTIVITAPNGNLVTVLQISPSSDGNYSDSFTAGGMISAEGDYTVKAKWGAQ
;
A
#
# COMPACT_ATOMS: atom_id res chain seq x y z
N MET A 1 49.51 -0.98 25.34
CA MET A 1 48.12 -0.70 24.89
C MET A 1 47.63 -1.71 23.84
N LYS A 2 47.61 -3.03 24.12
CA LYS A 2 47.19 -4.04 23.12
C LYS A 2 46.20 -5.11 23.61
N LEU A 3 45.91 -5.20 24.92
CA LEU A 3 44.97 -6.19 25.47
C LEU A 3 43.56 -5.63 25.70
N TRP A 4 43.43 -4.38 26.18
CA TRP A 4 42.13 -3.81 26.53
C TRP A 4 41.22 -3.51 25.33
N GLY A 5 41.77 -3.09 24.18
CA GLY A 5 40.96 -2.88 22.97
C GLY A 5 40.33 -4.17 22.43
N LYS A 6 41.00 -5.32 22.60
CA LYS A 6 40.47 -6.63 22.18
C LYS A 6 39.31 -7.11 23.05
N PHE A 7 39.37 -6.84 24.36
CA PHE A 7 38.28 -7.14 25.28
C PHE A 7 37.05 -6.26 25.04
N PHE A 8 37.27 -4.97 24.77
CA PHE A 8 36.19 -4.03 24.45
C PHE A 8 35.45 -4.44 23.16
N LEU A 9 36.20 -4.84 22.13
CA LEU A 9 35.63 -5.27 20.86
C LEU A 9 34.81 -6.57 20.98
N ALA A 10 35.24 -7.51 21.84
CA ALA A 10 34.50 -8.74 22.10
C ALA A 10 33.17 -8.50 22.83
N VAL A 11 33.14 -7.59 23.81
CA VAL A 11 31.91 -7.23 24.53
C VAL A 11 30.94 -6.47 23.63
N LEU A 12 31.44 -5.60 22.75
CA LEU A 12 30.63 -4.89 21.75
C LEU A 12 30.02 -5.84 20.70
N ALA A 13 30.76 -6.88 20.27
CA ALA A 13 30.21 -7.86 19.32
C ALA A 13 29.11 -8.74 19.96
N LEU A 14 29.24 -9.10 21.24
CA LEU A 14 28.22 -9.88 21.95
C LEU A 14 26.91 -9.11 22.17
N SER A 15 26.98 -7.79 22.41
CA SER A 15 25.77 -6.98 22.59
C SER A 15 24.97 -6.82 21.30
N LEU A 16 25.63 -6.79 20.14
CA LEU A 16 24.98 -6.69 18.82
C LEU A 16 24.26 -7.98 18.40
N LEU A 17 24.69 -9.15 18.89
CA LEU A 17 23.99 -10.42 18.65
C LEU A 17 22.63 -10.50 19.37
N SER A 18 22.44 -9.75 20.46
CA SER A 18 21.19 -9.75 21.22
C SER A 18 20.06 -8.95 20.56
N TYR A 19 20.34 -8.16 19.52
CA TYR A 19 19.35 -7.35 18.79
C TYR A 19 18.93 -7.97 17.45
N GLY A 20 19.18 -9.27 17.26
CA GLY A 20 19.01 -9.95 15.97
C GLY A 20 17.70 -10.73 15.76
N ILE A 21 16.79 -10.77 16.74
CA ILE A 21 15.50 -11.46 16.57
C ILE A 21 14.38 -10.44 16.79
N SER A 22 14.20 -9.56 15.81
CA SER A 22 12.90 -8.94 15.60
C SER A 22 11.93 -10.08 15.26
N GLY A 23 11.00 -10.35 16.17
CA GLY A 23 10.08 -11.48 16.07
C GLY A 23 9.41 -11.52 14.70
N ALA A 24 9.14 -12.73 14.20
CA ALA A 24 8.32 -12.91 13.02
C ALA A 24 7.00 -12.14 13.22
N ALA A 25 6.87 -10.99 12.57
CA ALA A 25 5.61 -10.29 12.48
C ALA A 25 4.71 -11.17 11.61
N TYR A 26 3.71 -11.80 12.23
CA TYR A 26 2.65 -12.44 11.49
C TYR A 26 1.96 -11.34 10.67
N ALA A 27 2.24 -11.28 9.37
CA ALA A 27 1.50 -10.42 8.46
C ALA A 27 0.07 -10.97 8.39
N ALA A 28 -0.82 -10.43 9.21
CA ALA A 28 -2.24 -10.63 9.01
C ALA A 28 -2.56 -10.10 7.61
N VAL A 29 -3.11 -10.96 6.75
CA VAL A 29 -3.56 -10.53 5.43
C VAL A 29 -4.67 -9.51 5.63
N GLU A 30 -4.36 -8.25 5.32
CA GLU A 30 -5.28 -7.12 5.39
C GLU A 30 -6.57 -7.44 4.62
N PRO A 31 -7.74 -7.04 5.14
CA PRO A 31 -9.02 -7.33 4.49
C PRO A 31 -9.19 -6.58 3.16
N LEU A 32 -8.45 -5.49 2.96
CA LEU A 32 -8.42 -4.70 1.74
C LEU A 32 -6.98 -4.31 1.42
N SER A 33 -6.53 -4.60 0.20
CA SER A 33 -5.25 -4.10 -0.31
C SER A 33 -5.47 -3.09 -1.42
N VAL A 34 -4.50 -2.19 -1.62
CA VAL A 34 -4.45 -1.27 -2.76
C VAL A 34 -3.00 -1.01 -3.13
N THR A 35 -2.69 -1.09 -4.41
CA THR A 35 -1.38 -0.81 -4.99
C THR A 35 -1.54 -0.12 -6.33
N THR A 36 -0.42 0.40 -6.84
CA THR A 36 -0.36 0.89 -8.21
C THR A 36 0.77 0.17 -8.97
N ASN A 37 0.73 0.21 -10.30
CA ASN A 37 1.67 -0.54 -11.15
C ASN A 37 3.12 -0.02 -11.13
N LYS A 38 3.35 1.21 -10.66
CA LYS A 38 4.67 1.87 -10.56
C LYS A 38 4.72 2.78 -9.34
N GLU A 39 5.94 3.09 -8.89
CA GLU A 39 6.14 4.07 -7.82
C GLU A 39 6.08 5.52 -8.32
N PHE A 40 6.48 5.77 -9.57
CA PHE A 40 6.55 7.11 -10.16
C PHE A 40 5.88 7.17 -11.53
N TYR A 41 5.23 8.31 -11.81
CA TYR A 41 4.49 8.56 -13.04
C TYR A 41 4.81 9.95 -13.57
N GLY A 42 5.05 10.04 -14.88
CA GLY A 42 5.07 11.30 -15.61
C GLY A 42 3.73 11.60 -16.27
N GLU A 43 3.58 12.81 -16.81
CA GLU A 43 2.43 13.18 -17.63
C GLU A 43 2.23 12.19 -18.80
N GLY A 44 0.97 11.86 -19.10
CA GLY A 44 0.60 10.92 -20.15
C GLY A 44 0.86 9.44 -19.81
N ASN A 45 1.40 9.12 -18.64
CA ASN A 45 1.62 7.73 -18.23
C ASN A 45 0.30 7.07 -17.82
N THR A 46 0.15 5.78 -18.10
CA THR A 46 -0.98 5.00 -17.58
C THR A 46 -0.72 4.58 -16.13
N ILE A 47 -1.62 5.01 -15.25
CA ILE A 47 -1.72 4.58 -13.85
C ILE A 47 -2.74 3.47 -13.80
N THR A 48 -2.33 2.30 -13.30
CA THR A 48 -3.20 1.18 -12.98
C THR A 48 -3.26 1.04 -11.48
N ILE A 49 -4.45 1.14 -10.91
CA ILE A 49 -4.71 0.89 -9.49
C ILE A 49 -5.34 -0.49 -9.40
N SER A 50 -4.82 -1.31 -8.49
CA SER A 50 -5.31 -2.67 -8.28
C SER A 50 -5.28 -3.06 -6.81
N GLY A 51 -6.06 -4.06 -6.45
CA GLY A 51 -6.02 -4.62 -5.12
C GLY A 51 -6.91 -5.84 -4.97
N PHE A 52 -7.09 -6.24 -3.71
CA PHE A 52 -7.83 -7.43 -3.33
C PHE A 52 -8.73 -7.14 -2.14
N VAL A 53 -9.93 -7.71 -2.19
CA VAL A 53 -10.92 -7.70 -1.13
C VAL A 53 -11.07 -9.10 -0.56
N LYS A 54 -10.72 -9.27 0.71
CA LYS A 54 -10.86 -10.55 1.41
C LYS A 54 -12.34 -10.86 1.66
N ASN A 55 -12.73 -12.09 1.36
CA ASN A 55 -14.11 -12.59 1.53
C ASN A 55 -15.14 -11.80 0.72
N PHE A 56 -14.76 -11.23 -0.42
CA PHE A 56 -15.73 -10.73 -1.39
C PHE A 56 -16.67 -11.87 -1.81
N ASP A 57 -17.97 -11.58 -1.87
CA ASP A 57 -18.98 -12.56 -2.24
C ASP A 57 -20.08 -11.87 -3.04
N ALA A 58 -20.10 -12.13 -4.35
CA ALA A 58 -21.07 -11.57 -5.28
C ALA A 58 -22.53 -11.99 -4.98
N SER A 59 -22.73 -13.09 -4.24
CA SER A 59 -24.05 -13.59 -3.86
C SER A 59 -24.61 -12.89 -2.62
N ASP A 60 -23.75 -12.33 -1.76
CA ASP A 60 -24.11 -11.66 -0.52
C ASP A 60 -24.25 -10.14 -0.73
N PRO A 61 -25.46 -9.55 -0.59
CA PRO A 61 -25.69 -8.12 -0.76
C PRO A 61 -24.79 -7.21 0.09
N GLN A 62 -24.31 -7.68 1.24
CA GLN A 62 -23.43 -6.92 2.12
C GLN A 62 -21.95 -7.04 1.75
N LYS A 63 -21.58 -8.04 0.94
CA LYS A 63 -20.18 -8.30 0.54
C LYS A 63 -19.93 -8.12 -0.95
N ARG A 64 -20.97 -7.88 -1.76
CA ARG A 64 -20.85 -7.52 -3.18
C ARG A 64 -20.72 -6.02 -3.45
N MET A 65 -20.23 -5.27 -2.47
CA MET A 65 -20.08 -3.81 -2.58
C MET A 65 -18.86 -3.45 -3.44
N ASP A 66 -18.95 -2.32 -4.13
CA ASP A 66 -17.82 -1.76 -4.88
C ASP A 66 -16.73 -1.24 -3.94
N VAL A 67 -15.49 -1.31 -4.40
CA VAL A 67 -14.36 -0.63 -3.77
C VAL A 67 -14.36 0.82 -4.22
N THR A 68 -14.34 1.74 -3.26
CA THR A 68 -14.19 3.16 -3.53
C THR A 68 -12.74 3.56 -3.37
N ILE A 69 -12.14 4.09 -4.45
CA ILE A 69 -10.79 4.64 -4.45
C ILE A 69 -10.88 6.16 -4.47
N VAL A 70 -10.22 6.83 -3.53
CA VAL A 70 -10.09 8.29 -3.49
C VAL A 70 -8.63 8.65 -3.72
N ILE A 71 -8.39 9.50 -4.71
CA ILE A 71 -7.06 10.01 -5.02
C ILE A 71 -7.00 11.49 -4.66
N THR A 72 -6.01 11.86 -3.85
CA THR A 72 -5.79 13.23 -3.38
C THR A 72 -4.41 13.70 -3.79
N ALA A 73 -4.33 14.90 -4.35
CA ALA A 73 -3.09 15.55 -4.75
C ALA A 73 -2.27 16.03 -3.54
N PRO A 74 -0.96 16.30 -3.72
CA PRO A 74 -0.08 16.77 -2.64
C PRO A 74 -0.57 18.05 -1.95
N ASN A 75 -1.29 18.90 -2.69
CA ASN A 75 -1.89 20.13 -2.18
C ASN A 75 -3.23 19.91 -1.44
N GLY A 76 -3.65 18.67 -1.24
CA GLY A 76 -4.90 18.30 -0.57
C GLY A 76 -6.14 18.31 -1.48
N ASN A 77 -6.01 18.69 -2.76
CA ASN A 77 -7.14 18.69 -3.67
C ASN A 77 -7.56 17.27 -4.06
N LEU A 78 -8.87 17.05 -4.19
CA LEU A 78 -9.40 15.83 -4.75
C LEU A 78 -9.05 15.74 -6.23
N VAL A 79 -8.43 14.64 -6.64
CA VAL A 79 -8.14 14.35 -8.05
C VAL A 79 -9.32 13.64 -8.68
N THR A 80 -9.70 12.49 -8.10
CA THR A 80 -10.77 11.64 -8.62
C THR A 80 -11.27 10.68 -7.54
N VAL A 81 -12.46 10.13 -7.80
CA VAL A 81 -13.05 9.02 -7.07
C VAL A 81 -13.40 7.92 -8.07
N LEU A 82 -12.93 6.70 -7.83
CA LEU A 82 -13.26 5.53 -8.64
C LEU A 82 -14.15 4.60 -7.81
N GLN A 83 -15.12 3.96 -8.45
CA GLN A 83 -15.91 2.88 -7.87
C GLN A 83 -15.73 1.66 -8.75
N ILE A 84 -15.12 0.62 -8.18
CA ILE A 84 -14.68 -0.57 -8.92
C ILE A 84 -15.33 -1.79 -8.28
N SER A 85 -16.15 -2.50 -9.05
CA SER A 85 -16.72 -3.78 -8.61
C SER A 85 -15.63 -4.87 -8.65
N PRO A 86 -15.32 -5.56 -7.54
CA PRO A 86 -14.41 -6.68 -7.57
C PRO A 86 -14.94 -7.85 -8.41
N SER A 87 -14.03 -8.63 -8.99
CA SER A 87 -14.34 -9.92 -9.58
C SER A 87 -14.70 -10.95 -8.50
N SER A 88 -15.24 -12.10 -8.91
CA SER A 88 -15.70 -13.15 -7.98
C SER A 88 -14.60 -13.71 -7.07
N ASP A 89 -13.34 -13.54 -7.43
CA ASP A 89 -12.17 -13.90 -6.63
C ASP A 89 -11.73 -12.77 -5.67
N GLY A 90 -12.39 -11.61 -5.70
CA GLY A 90 -12.10 -10.45 -4.85
C GLY A 90 -11.06 -9.47 -5.41
N ASN A 91 -10.49 -9.74 -6.59
CA ASN A 91 -9.57 -8.81 -7.24
C ASN A 91 -10.32 -7.62 -7.84
N TYR A 92 -9.70 -6.44 -7.86
CA TYR A 92 -10.24 -5.27 -8.54
C TYR A 92 -9.11 -4.49 -9.20
N SER A 93 -9.41 -3.80 -10.32
CA SER A 93 -8.45 -3.00 -11.05
C SER A 93 -9.14 -1.94 -11.90
N ASP A 94 -8.53 -0.77 -12.02
CA ASP A 94 -8.92 0.26 -12.98
C ASP A 94 -7.68 1.00 -13.48
N SER A 95 -7.77 1.63 -14.65
CA SER A 95 -6.64 2.32 -15.28
C SER A 95 -7.05 3.64 -15.93
N PHE A 96 -6.23 4.65 -15.71
CA PHE A 96 -6.42 5.98 -16.28
C PHE A 96 -5.07 6.65 -16.58
N THR A 97 -5.11 7.67 -17.42
CA THR A 97 -3.89 8.40 -17.81
C THR A 97 -3.61 9.53 -16.82
N ALA A 98 -2.35 9.67 -16.42
CA ALA A 98 -1.86 10.80 -15.64
C ALA A 98 -1.97 12.10 -16.46
N GLY A 99 -2.83 13.00 -16.02
CA GLY A 99 -3.06 14.31 -16.63
C GLY A 99 -4.28 15.01 -16.02
N GLY A 100 -4.59 16.21 -16.51
CA GLY A 100 -5.74 17.00 -16.03
C GLY A 100 -5.61 17.40 -14.56
N MET A 101 -6.44 16.80 -13.70
CA MET A 101 -6.39 17.04 -12.25
C MET A 101 -5.10 16.49 -11.59
N ILE A 102 -4.37 15.60 -12.27
CA ILE A 102 -3.01 15.19 -11.90
C ILE A 102 -2.03 16.13 -12.61
N SER A 103 -1.85 17.31 -12.02
CA SER A 103 -1.02 18.39 -12.57
C SER A 103 0.00 18.95 -11.59
N ALA A 104 -0.11 18.62 -10.30
CA ALA A 104 0.87 18.99 -9.29
C ALA A 104 2.00 17.95 -9.23
N GLU A 105 3.22 18.42 -8.98
CA GLU A 105 4.34 17.54 -8.62
C GLU A 105 4.25 17.14 -7.14
N GLY A 106 4.67 15.91 -6.83
CA GLY A 106 4.76 15.39 -5.46
C GLY A 106 3.96 14.11 -5.24
N ASP A 107 3.83 13.73 -3.97
CA ASP A 107 3.21 12.46 -3.57
C ASP A 107 1.68 12.53 -3.55
N TYR A 108 1.06 11.75 -4.42
CA TYR A 108 -0.39 11.57 -4.44
C TYR A 108 -0.78 10.48 -3.44
N THR A 109 -1.90 10.67 -2.75
CA THR A 109 -2.43 9.70 -1.80
C THR A 109 -3.56 8.90 -2.45
N VAL A 110 -3.46 7.58 -2.44
CA VAL A 110 -4.51 6.65 -2.87
C VAL A 110 -5.12 6.00 -1.62
N LYS A 111 -6.42 6.17 -1.40
CA LYS A 111 -7.15 5.52 -0.30
C LYS A 111 -8.23 4.62 -0.87
N ALA A 112 -8.24 3.36 -0.42
CA ALA A 112 -9.29 2.42 -0.75
C ALA A 112 -10.24 2.24 0.44
N LYS A 113 -11.53 2.08 0.14
CA LYS A 113 -12.59 1.73 1.11
C LYS A 113 -13.50 0.67 0.52
N TRP A 114 -13.95 -0.25 1.36
CA TRP A 114 -14.88 -1.30 0.98
C TRP A 114 -15.84 -1.61 2.13
N GLY A 115 -17.13 -1.71 1.83
CA GLY A 115 -18.15 -1.93 2.84
C GLY A 115 -18.27 -0.78 3.84
N ALA A 116 -18.86 -1.06 5.01
CA ALA A 116 -19.06 -0.08 6.09
C ALA A 116 -17.81 0.14 6.98
N GLN A 117 -16.61 -0.15 6.46
CA GLN A 117 -15.35 0.00 7.20
C GLN A 117 -14.83 1.44 7.23
#